data_AF-D8QUT4-F1
#
_entry.id   AF-D8QUT4-F1
#
_cell.length_a   1.000
_cell.length_b   1.000
_cell.length_c   1.000
_cell.angle_alpha   90.00
_cell.angle_beta   90.00
_cell.angle_gamma   90.00
#
_symmetry.space_group_name_H-M   'P 1'
#
loop_
_entity.id
_entity.type
_entity.pdbx_description
1 polymer ?
#
loop_
_entity_poly.entity_id
_entity_poly.type
_entity_poly.pdbx_seq_one_letter_code
_entity_poly.pdbx_strand_id
1 'polypeptide(L)'
;PTHQHFSCMIDALGRAGRLESARELAETMPFEAQAVNWVCVLGACRDHDDLEASSYAARRVLELDPKNGAVYVLLASTARDPGR
;
A
#
# COMPACT_ATOMS: atom_id res chain seq x y z
N PRO A 1 16.32 14.11 -2.25
CA PRO A 1 15.53 13.00 -1.67
C PRO A 1 15.82 11.68 -2.40
N THR A 2 16.05 10.59 -1.67
CA THR A 2 16.33 9.25 -2.26
C THR A 2 15.09 8.36 -2.19
N HIS A 3 15.10 7.23 -2.90
CA HIS A 3 14.01 6.24 -2.84
C HIS A 3 13.68 5.81 -1.39
N GLN A 4 14.70 5.67 -0.55
CA GLN A 4 14.53 5.35 0.88
C GLN A 4 13.81 6.45 1.67
N HIS A 5 14.04 7.73 1.35
CA HIS A 5 13.33 8.83 2.02
C HIS A 5 11.83 8.77 1.73
N PHE A 6 11.44 8.56 0.47
CA PHE A 6 10.03 8.39 0.10
C PHE A 6 9.42 7.15 0.74
N SER A 7 10.15 6.03 0.76
CA SER A 7 9.68 4.80 1.44
C SER A 7 9.40 5.04 2.92
N CYS A 8 10.30 5.75 3.61
CA CYS A 8 10.15 6.09 5.01
C CYS A 8 8.97 7.04 5.26
N MET A 9 8.74 8.00 4.36
CA MET A 9 7.60 8.91 4.45
C MET A 9 6.27 8.18 4.19
N ILE A 10 6.23 7.26 3.22
CA ILE A 10 5.05 6.45 2.93
C ILE A 10 4.69 5.56 4.14
N ASP A 11 5.68 4.89 4.75
CA ASP A 11 5.46 4.09 5.97
C ASP A 11 4.96 4.97 7.14
N ALA A 12 5.55 6.15 7.33
CA ALA A 12 5.13 7.08 8.37
C ALA A 12 3.69 7.60 8.16
N LEU A 13 3.33 7.96 6.93
CA LEU A 13 1.97 8.39 6.57
C LEU A 13 0.96 7.25 6.72
N GLY A 14 1.32 6.04 6.29
CA GLY A 14 0.51 4.84 6.46
C GLY A 14 0.21 4.55 7.93
N ARG A 15 1.23 4.51 8.79
CA ARG A 15 1.07 4.30 10.24
C ARG A 15 0.27 5.41 10.93
N ALA A 16 0.24 6.61 10.38
CA ALA A 16 -0.54 7.72 10.88
C ALA A 16 -2.01 7.72 10.38
N GLY A 17 -2.41 6.72 9.58
CA GLY A 17 -3.73 6.65 8.95
C GLY A 17 -3.96 7.67 7.84
N ARG A 18 -2.89 8.30 7.36
CA ARG A 18 -2.93 9.29 6.28
C ARG A 18 -2.80 8.59 4.93
N LEU A 19 -3.70 7.66 4.65
CA LEU A 19 -3.64 6.77 3.49
C LEU A 19 -3.65 7.51 2.16
N GLU A 20 -4.52 8.51 2.02
CA GLU A 20 -4.58 9.34 0.81
C GLU A 20 -3.25 10.04 0.55
N SER A 21 -2.65 10.63 1.58
CA SER A 21 -1.32 11.27 1.46
C SER A 21 -0.21 10.26 1.19
N ALA A 22 -0.28 9.06 1.77
CA ALA A 22 0.69 7.99 1.50
C ALA A 22 0.63 7.52 0.05
N ARG A 23 -0.58 7.36 -0.49
CA ARG A 23 -0.86 7.01 -1.88
C ARG A 23 -0.41 8.12 -2.83
N GLU A 24 -0.82 9.36 -2.58
CA GLU A 24 -0.44 10.51 -3.39
C GLU A 24 1.08 10.64 -3.46
N LEU A 25 1.79 10.44 -2.34
CA LEU A 25 3.26 10.47 -2.33
C LEU A 25 3.89 9.34 -3.15
N ALA A 26 3.27 8.15 -3.15
CA ALA A 26 3.71 7.02 -3.98
C ALA A 26 3.44 7.23 -5.48
N GLU A 27 2.40 7.98 -5.84
CA GLU A 27 2.05 8.31 -7.23
C GLU A 27 2.84 9.51 -7.77
N THR A 28 3.15 10.50 -6.92
CA THR A 28 3.77 11.77 -7.30
C THR A 28 5.28 11.82 -7.11
N MET A 29 5.88 10.77 -6.53
CA MET A 29 7.33 10.71 -6.39
C MET A 29 8.03 10.79 -7.77
N PRO A 30 9.19 11.45 -7.87
CA PRO A 30 9.88 11.68 -9.15
C PRO A 30 10.50 10.41 -9.77
N PHE A 31 10.25 9.25 -9.16
CA PHE A 31 10.73 7.94 -9.59
C PHE A 31 9.56 6.95 -9.48
N GLU A 32 9.65 5.79 -10.11
CA GLU A 32 8.61 4.77 -9.97
C GLU A 32 8.67 4.11 -8.57
N ALA A 33 7.52 4.01 -7.91
CA ALA A 33 7.42 3.39 -6.60
C ALA A 33 7.68 1.89 -6.67
N GLN A 34 8.54 1.38 -5.80
CA GLN A 34 8.81 -0.06 -5.73
C GLN A 34 7.66 -0.82 -5.05
N ALA A 35 7.62 -2.14 -5.28
CA ALA A 35 6.65 -3.05 -4.66
C ALA A 35 6.56 -2.86 -3.13
N VAL A 36 7.69 -2.65 -2.45
CA VAL A 36 7.73 -2.43 -0.99
C VAL A 36 6.95 -1.18 -0.55
N ASN A 37 6.93 -0.12 -1.36
CA ASN A 37 6.19 1.10 -1.06
C ASN A 37 4.68 0.82 -1.05
N TRP A 38 4.20 0.08 -2.06
CA TRP A 38 2.80 -0.32 -2.16
C TRP A 38 2.39 -1.35 -1.10
N VAL A 39 3.30 -2.24 -0.67
CA VAL A 39 3.06 -3.14 0.47
C VAL A 39 2.86 -2.33 1.77
N CYS A 40 3.60 -1.24 1.97
CA CYS A 40 3.40 -0.36 3.13
C CYS A 40 2.03 0.33 3.09
N VAL A 41 1.63 0.86 1.92
CA VAL A 41 0.29 1.45 1.73
C VAL A 41 -0.80 0.40 1.99
N LEU A 42 -0.65 -0.81 1.44
CA LEU A 42 -1.60 -1.92 1.62
C LEU A 42 -1.74 -2.32 3.09
N GLY A 43 -0.63 -2.43 3.81
CA GLY A 43 -0.64 -2.72 5.25
C GLY A 43 -1.38 -1.67 6.06
N ALA A 44 -1.20 -0.39 5.71
CA ALA A 44 -1.91 0.71 6.35
C ALA A 44 -3.41 0.73 6.00
N CYS A 45 -3.81 0.40 4.76
CA CYS A 45 -5.22 0.33 4.36
C CYS A 45 -6.01 -0.69 5.20
N ARG A 46 -5.37 -1.79 5.58
CA ARG A 46 -5.97 -2.81 6.45
C ARG A 46 -6.37 -2.26 7.82
N ASP A 47 -5.56 -1.37 8.39
CA ASP A 47 -5.79 -0.86 9.74
C ASP A 47 -6.90 0.21 9.79
N HIS A 48 -7.35 0.69 8.62
CA HIS A 48 -8.31 1.78 8.46
C HIS A 48 -9.53 1.44 7.56
N ASP A 49 -9.74 0.16 7.21
CA ASP A 49 -10.88 -0.35 6.42
C ASP A 49 -11.09 0.32 5.04
N ASP A 50 -10.02 0.83 4.40
CA ASP A 50 -10.09 1.42 3.06
C ASP A 50 -9.91 0.34 1.97
N LEU A 51 -11.02 -0.28 1.57
CA LEU A 51 -11.06 -1.38 0.59
C LEU A 51 -10.62 -0.97 -0.82
N GLU A 52 -10.93 0.26 -1.24
CA GLU A 52 -10.56 0.77 -2.57
C GLU A 52 -9.06 1.03 -2.65
N ALA A 53 -8.49 1.72 -1.65
CA ALA A 53 -7.06 1.96 -1.58
C ALA A 53 -6.27 0.65 -1.42
N SER A 54 -6.79 -0.30 -0.64
CA SER A 54 -6.23 -1.65 -0.51
C SER A 54 -6.18 -2.37 -1.86
N SER A 55 -7.29 -2.42 -2.59
CA SER A 55 -7.36 -3.09 -3.89
C SER A 55 -6.43 -2.46 -4.93
N TYR A 56 -6.33 -1.13 -4.92
CA TYR A 56 -5.40 -0.40 -5.79
C TYR A 56 -3.93 -0.72 -5.45
N ALA A 57 -3.54 -0.60 -4.18
CA ALA A 57 -2.18 -0.89 -3.74
C ALA A 57 -1.78 -2.34 -4.04
N ALA A 58 -2.67 -3.30 -3.79
CA ALA A 58 -2.44 -4.70 -4.09
C ALA A 58 -2.21 -4.97 -5.59
N ARG A 59 -3.00 -4.35 -6.48
CA ARG A 59 -2.77 -4.44 -7.93
C ARG A 59 -1.38 -3.91 -8.31
N ARG A 60 -0.97 -2.75 -7.76
CA ARG A 60 0.35 -2.18 -8.03
C ARG A 60 1.49 -3.09 -7.56
N VAL A 61 1.34 -3.76 -6.41
CA VAL A 61 2.34 -4.74 -5.97
C VAL A 61 2.41 -5.93 -6.94
N LEU A 62 1.28 -6.46 -7.40
CA LEU A 62 1.26 -7.61 -8.33
C LEU A 62 1.81 -7.25 -9.72
N GLU A 63 1.61 -6.01 -10.19
CA GLU A 63 2.21 -5.51 -11.43
C GLU A 63 3.74 -5.45 -11.35
N LEU A 64 4.28 -5.03 -10.20
CA LEU A 64 5.72 -4.86 -9.98
C LEU A 64 6.43 -6.16 -9.57
N ASP A 65 5.76 -6.99 -8.77
CA ASP A 65 6.24 -8.27 -8.26
C ASP A 65 5.11 -9.31 -8.26
N PRO A 66 4.87 -9.98 -9.40
CA PRO A 66 3.81 -10.98 -9.53
C PRO A 66 3.95 -12.19 -8.60
N LYS A 67 5.14 -12.39 -8.02
CA LYS A 67 5.45 -13.50 -7.11
C LYS A 67 5.35 -13.11 -5.64
N ASN A 68 4.90 -11.88 -5.35
CA ASN A 68 4.82 -11.37 -4.00
C ASN A 68 3.67 -12.04 -3.23
N GLY A 69 3.99 -13.14 -2.52
CA GLY A 69 3.03 -13.87 -1.69
C GLY A 69 2.40 -13.02 -0.57
N ALA A 70 3.06 -11.93 -0.15
CA ALA A 70 2.53 -11.05 0.88
C ALA A 70 1.26 -10.31 0.42
N VAL A 71 1.10 -10.05 -0.88
CA VAL A 71 -0.11 -9.41 -1.42
C VAL A 71 -1.34 -10.29 -1.23
N TYR A 72 -1.23 -11.59 -1.50
CA TYR A 72 -2.36 -12.50 -1.34
C TYR A 72 -2.79 -12.62 0.13
N VAL A 73 -1.82 -12.64 1.05
CA VAL A 73 -2.11 -12.65 2.50
C VAL A 73 -2.79 -11.35 2.92
N LEU A 74 -2.30 -10.20 2.44
CA LEU A 74 -2.88 -8.90 2.77
C LEU A 74 -4.28 -8.72 2.16
N LEU A 75 -4.48 -9.09 0.89
CA LEU A 75 -5.79 -9.08 0.22
C LEU A 75 -6.81 -10.00 0.91
N ALA A 76 -6.42 -11.22 1.24
CA ALA A 76 -7.29 -12.17 1.94
C ALA A 76 -7.70 -11.65 3.33
N SER A 77 -6.84 -10.86 3.99
CA SER A 77 -7.15 -10.23 5.27
C SER A 77 -8.04 -8.98 5.15
N THR A 78 -7.98 -8.25 4.02
CA THR A 78 -8.86 -7.09 3.75
C THR A 78 -10.19 -7.49 3.12
N ALA A 79 -10.30 -8.66 2.49
CA ALA A 79 -11.58 -9.25 2.10
C ALA A 79 -12.30 -9.79 3.35
N ARG A 80 -12.61 -8.89 4.30
CA ARG A 80 -13.50 -9.21 5.40
C ARG A 80 -14.91 -9.34 4.81
N ASP A 81 -15.50 -10.50 5.04
CA ASP A 81 -16.87 -10.84 4.65
C ASP A 81 -17.83 -9.66 4.98
N PRO A 82 -18.60 -9.12 4.01
CA PRO A 82 -19.57 -8.06 4.29
C PRO A 82 -20.75 -8.50 5.17
N GLY A 83 -20.72 -9.70 5.76
CA GLY A 83 -21.71 -10.18 6.70
C GLY A 83 -21.13 -10.65 8.04
N ARG A 84 -21.00 -9.75 9.02
CA ARG A 84 -21.23 -10.10 10.43
C ARG A 84 -21.72 -8.93 11.27
#